data_AF-A0A1V0G3C5-F1
#
_entry.id   AF-A0A1V0G3C5-F1
#
_cell.length_a   1.000
_cell.length_b   1.000
_cell.length_c   1.000
_cell.angle_alpha   90.00
_cell.angle_beta   90.00
_cell.angle_gamma   90.00
#
_symmetry.space_group_name_H-M   'P 1'
#
loop_
_entity.id
_entity.type
_entity.pdbx_description
1 polymer ?
#
loop_
_entity_poly.entity_id
_entity_poly.type
_entity_poly.pdbx_seq_one_letter_code
_entity_poly.pdbx_strand_id
1 'polypeptide(L)'
;MSGKRLHDLVEIEHVPLRFEGAGLYIDNIYIMNIGLPARQEEIMKYGMGFILKPKSIDAMVTISNLGQRQAILHDVSVALGIYRDSGTPALVPLAKRDLEDGRVGIFVLPQDQDAEKAIGVIGNVPTLESAVHMSSEAPKGRGDKR
;
A
#
# COMPACT_ATOMS: atom_id res chain seq x y z
N MET A 1 2.36 -17.44 18.18
CA MET A 1 3.36 -16.38 17.95
C MET A 1 2.66 -15.27 17.18
N SER A 2 2.32 -14.14 17.81
CA SER A 2 1.74 -13.02 17.05
C SER A 2 2.89 -12.32 16.34
N GLY A 3 3.00 -12.49 15.02
CA GLY A 3 3.91 -11.68 14.22
C GLY A 3 3.62 -10.19 14.37
N LYS A 4 4.59 -9.34 14.04
CA LYS A 4 4.38 -7.89 13.99
C LYS A 4 3.27 -7.56 12.98
N ARG A 5 2.51 -6.52 13.26
CA ARG A 5 1.46 -6.01 12.35
C ARG A 5 1.94 -4.71 11.72
N LEU A 6 1.30 -4.29 10.62
CA LEU A 6 1.71 -3.07 9.94
C LEU A 6 1.61 -1.83 10.82
N HIS A 7 0.65 -1.72 11.74
CA HIS A 7 0.54 -0.56 12.63
C HIS A 7 1.79 -0.30 13.50
N ASP A 8 2.62 -1.33 13.72
CA ASP A 8 3.85 -1.24 14.49
C ASP A 8 4.96 -0.61 13.65
N LEU A 9 4.87 -0.73 12.32
CA LEU A 9 5.89 -0.37 11.36
C LEU A 9 5.60 0.94 10.62
N VAL A 10 4.33 1.28 10.43
CA VAL A 10 3.92 2.42 9.63
C VAL A 10 2.91 3.31 10.36
N GLU A 11 2.89 4.58 9.96
CA GLU A 11 1.73 5.45 10.13
C GLU A 11 0.87 5.35 8.87
N ILE A 12 -0.45 5.28 9.03
CA ILE A 12 -1.39 5.11 7.93
C ILE A 12 -2.28 6.34 7.91
N GLU A 13 -2.32 7.01 6.77
CA GLU A 13 -3.10 8.23 6.58
C GLU A 13 -4.04 8.05 5.40
N HIS A 14 -5.33 8.37 5.58
CA HIS A 14 -6.26 8.48 4.47
C HIS A 14 -6.01 9.77 3.70
N VAL A 15 -5.78 9.65 2.40
CA VAL A 15 -5.46 10.77 1.51
C VAL A 15 -6.43 10.76 0.33
N PRO A 16 -7.11 11.89 0.03
CA PRO A 16 -8.00 11.98 -1.11
C PRO A 16 -7.31 11.60 -2.43
N LEU A 17 -8.06 10.93 -3.30
CA LEU A 17 -7.61 10.66 -4.65
C LEU A 17 -7.57 11.95 -5.48
N ARG A 18 -6.60 12.04 -6.38
CA ARG A 18 -6.42 13.18 -7.28
C ARG A 18 -6.22 12.69 -8.70
N PHE A 19 -6.86 13.38 -9.65
CA PHE A 19 -6.56 13.21 -11.07
C PHE A 19 -5.77 14.40 -11.60
N GLU A 20 -4.73 14.12 -12.39
CA GLU A 20 -4.08 15.08 -13.28
C GLU A 20 -4.17 14.56 -14.71
N GLY A 21 -5.09 15.13 -15.49
CA GLY A 21 -5.46 14.62 -16.80
C GLY A 21 -5.97 13.17 -16.69
N ALA A 22 -5.21 12.24 -17.26
CA ALA A 22 -5.51 10.81 -17.17
C ALA A 22 -4.79 10.10 -16.01
N GLY A 23 -3.89 10.76 -15.27
CA GLY A 23 -3.16 10.13 -14.18
C GLY A 23 -3.93 10.15 -12.86
N LEU A 24 -4.10 8.99 -12.23
CA LEU A 24 -4.60 8.85 -10.86
C LEU A 24 -3.44 8.90 -9.86
N TYR A 25 -3.59 9.70 -8.81
CA TYR A 25 -2.60 9.91 -7.76
C TYR A 25 -3.19 9.77 -6.36
N ILE A 26 -2.33 9.36 -5.42
CA ILE A 26 -2.52 9.52 -3.98
C ILE A 26 -1.34 10.35 -3.49
N ASP A 27 -1.61 11.53 -2.94
CA ASP A 27 -0.56 12.53 -2.69
C ASP A 27 0.24 12.82 -3.99
N ASN A 28 1.55 12.62 -3.99
CA ASN A 28 2.45 12.71 -5.14
C ASN A 28 2.67 11.36 -5.85
N ILE A 29 2.15 10.25 -5.31
CA ILE A 29 2.39 8.90 -5.83
C ILE A 29 1.46 8.61 -7.01
N TYR A 30 2.05 8.42 -8.19
CA TYR A 30 1.33 7.98 -9.38
C TYR A 30 0.87 6.51 -9.25
N ILE A 31 -0.43 6.29 -9.41
CA ILE A 31 -1.05 4.97 -9.30
C ILE A 31 -1.16 4.30 -10.67
N MET A 32 -1.93 4.90 -11.58
CA MET A 32 -2.18 4.40 -12.93
C MET A 32 -2.81 5.44 -13.86
N ASN A 33 -2.84 5.15 -15.16
CA ASN A 33 -3.50 5.97 -16.16
C ASN A 33 -4.94 5.49 -16.38
N ILE A 34 -5.91 6.39 -16.23
CA ILE A 34 -7.33 6.19 -16.51
C ILE A 34 -7.79 7.31 -17.47
N GLY A 35 -7.81 7.01 -18.76
CA GLY A 35 -8.18 7.99 -19.79
C GLY A 35 -9.70 8.21 -19.96
N LEU A 36 -10.55 7.28 -19.52
CA LEU A 36 -11.99 7.37 -19.73
C LEU A 36 -12.68 8.17 -18.60
N PRO A 37 -13.34 9.32 -18.88
CA PRO A 37 -13.92 10.17 -17.84
C PRO A 37 -14.93 9.46 -16.92
N ALA A 38 -15.79 8.61 -17.49
CA ALA A 38 -16.74 7.81 -16.71
C ALA A 38 -16.05 6.90 -15.66
N ARG A 39 -14.83 6.42 -15.95
CA ARG A 39 -14.04 5.62 -14.99
C ARG A 39 -13.40 6.51 -13.94
N GLN A 40 -12.98 7.72 -14.30
CA GLN A 40 -12.49 8.68 -13.32
C GLN A 40 -13.58 9.04 -12.31
N GLU A 41 -14.80 9.32 -12.79
CA GLU A 41 -15.96 9.62 -11.92
C GLU A 41 -16.28 8.46 -10.96
N GLU A 42 -16.28 7.23 -11.45
CA GLU A 42 -16.48 6.04 -10.60
C GLU A 42 -15.37 5.88 -9.56
N ILE A 43 -14.11 6.09 -9.94
CA ILE A 43 -12.99 6.04 -9.01
C ILE A 43 -13.10 7.14 -7.97
N MET A 44 -13.51 8.35 -8.34
CA MET A 44 -13.72 9.44 -7.39
C MET A 44 -14.90 9.18 -6.45
N LYS A 45 -15.89 8.40 -6.90
CA LYS A 45 -17.05 8.03 -6.09
C LYS A 45 -16.77 6.88 -5.14
N TYR A 46 -16.10 5.82 -5.60
CA TYR A 46 -15.94 4.56 -4.87
C TYR A 46 -14.54 4.34 -4.31
N GLY A 47 -13.55 5.07 -4.82
CA GLY A 47 -12.14 4.88 -4.50
C GLY A 47 -11.73 5.56 -3.20
N MET A 48 -10.73 4.97 -2.55
CA MET A 48 -10.05 5.54 -1.39
C MET A 48 -8.54 5.41 -1.57
N GLY A 49 -7.82 6.40 -1.07
CA GLY A 49 -6.37 6.47 -1.08
C GLY A 49 -5.81 6.45 0.33
N PHE A 50 -4.73 5.73 0.54
CA PHE A 50 -3.99 5.73 1.80
C PHE A 50 -2.50 5.84 1.56
N ILE A 51 -1.78 6.50 2.46
CA ILE A 51 -0.32 6.54 2.47
C ILE A 51 0.18 5.79 3.71
N LEU A 52 1.08 4.85 3.49
CA LEU A 52 1.84 4.16 4.54
C LEU A 52 3.21 4.83 4.66
N LYS A 53 3.43 5.53 5.78
CA LYS A 53 4.70 6.18 6.12
C LYS A 53 5.52 5.25 7.01
N PRO A 54 6.69 4.74 6.56
CA PRO A 54 7.50 3.86 7.37
C PRO A 54 8.11 4.61 8.57
N LYS A 55 8.05 4.00 9.75
CA LYS A 55 8.65 4.53 10.99
C LYS A 55 10.16 4.28 11.09
N SER A 56 10.71 3.42 10.23
CA SER A 56 12.12 3.06 10.19
C SER A 56 12.55 2.54 8.82
N ILE A 57 13.87 2.39 8.60
CA ILE A 57 14.43 1.78 7.38
C ILE A 57 13.95 0.33 7.21
N ASP A 58 13.94 -0.46 8.29
CA ASP A 58 13.47 -1.85 8.22
C ASP A 58 11.98 -1.90 7.83
N ALA A 59 11.16 -0.99 8.37
CA ALA A 59 9.76 -0.85 7.99
C ALA A 59 9.60 -0.51 6.50
N MET A 60 10.43 0.41 6.00
CA MET A 60 10.47 0.79 4.59
C MET A 60 10.78 -0.41 3.68
N VAL A 61 11.75 -1.25 4.07
CA VAL A 61 12.09 -2.47 3.33
C VAL A 61 10.91 -3.45 3.33
N THR A 62 10.25 -3.63 4.48
CA THR A 62 9.08 -4.51 4.60
C THR A 62 7.93 -4.07 3.71
N ILE A 63 7.51 -2.80 3.74
CA ILE A 63 6.41 -2.35 2.89
C ILE A 63 6.81 -2.21 1.41
N SER A 64 8.10 -2.12 1.11
CA SER A 64 8.62 -2.16 -0.26
C SER A 64 8.46 -3.55 -0.91
N ASN A 65 8.42 -4.62 -0.11
CA ASN A 65 8.28 -5.98 -0.60
C ASN A 65 6.96 -6.14 -1.38
N LEU A 66 7.02 -6.76 -2.57
CA LEU A 66 5.84 -6.97 -3.41
C LEU A 66 4.82 -7.92 -2.77
N GLY A 67 5.29 -8.98 -2.12
CA GLY A 67 4.44 -9.91 -1.40
C GLY A 67 3.70 -9.24 -0.25
N GLN A 68 4.39 -8.39 0.53
CA GLN A 68 3.74 -7.61 1.59
C GLN A 68 2.65 -6.70 1.03
N ARG A 69 2.93 -6.02 -0.09
CA ARG A 69 1.94 -5.17 -0.75
C ARG A 69 0.74 -5.96 -1.26
N GLN A 70 0.94 -7.17 -1.78
CA GLN A 70 -0.16 -8.05 -2.17
C GLN A 70 -0.97 -8.53 -0.95
N ALA A 71 -0.32 -8.83 0.17
CA ALA A 71 -1.02 -9.17 1.41
C ALA A 71 -1.91 -8.02 1.90
N ILE A 72 -1.42 -6.78 1.84
CA ILE A 72 -2.22 -5.59 2.16
C ILE A 72 -3.45 -5.51 1.26
N LEU A 73 -3.27 -5.54 -0.06
CA LEU A 73 -4.38 -5.42 -1.00
C LEU A 73 -5.38 -6.57 -0.83
N HIS A 74 -4.91 -7.79 -0.61
CA HIS A 74 -5.75 -8.95 -0.36
C HIS A 74 -6.62 -8.77 0.88
N ASP A 75 -6.01 -8.48 2.03
CA ASP A 75 -6.73 -8.41 3.30
C ASP A 75 -7.74 -7.26 3.31
N VAL A 76 -7.38 -6.10 2.74
CA VAL A 76 -8.31 -4.98 2.57
C VAL A 76 -9.47 -5.36 1.65
N SER A 77 -9.19 -6.05 0.55
CA SER A 77 -10.22 -6.49 -0.39
C SER A 77 -11.19 -7.49 0.23
N VAL A 78 -10.69 -8.41 1.06
CA VAL A 78 -11.50 -9.39 1.77
C VAL A 78 -12.35 -8.74 2.86
N ALA A 79 -11.77 -7.81 3.64
CA ALA A 79 -12.44 -7.22 4.80
C ALA A 79 -13.49 -6.16 4.43
N LEU A 80 -13.23 -5.34 3.41
CA LEU A 80 -14.10 -4.22 3.03
C LEU A 80 -14.98 -4.53 1.81
N GLY A 81 -14.75 -5.69 1.17
CA GLY A 81 -15.26 -5.96 -0.17
C GLY A 81 -14.63 -5.03 -1.20
N ILE A 82 -14.76 -5.36 -2.49
CA ILE A 82 -14.31 -4.48 -3.58
C ILE A 82 -15.48 -4.21 -4.52
N TYR A 83 -15.66 -2.96 -4.89
CA TYR A 83 -16.41 -2.52 -6.05
C TYR A 83 -15.66 -2.94 -7.32
N ARG A 84 -15.91 -4.18 -7.75
CA ARG A 84 -15.33 -4.78 -8.94
C ARG A 84 -16.43 -5.19 -9.91
N ASP A 85 -16.22 -4.89 -11.18
CA ASP A 85 -16.90 -5.53 -12.30
C ASP A 85 -15.86 -6.35 -13.08
N SER A 86 -16.16 -7.62 -13.36
CA SER A 86 -15.32 -8.51 -14.16
C SER A 86 -14.99 -7.97 -15.56
N GLY A 87 -15.70 -6.94 -16.04
CA GLY A 87 -15.45 -6.25 -17.30
C GLY A 87 -14.59 -4.98 -17.24
N THR A 88 -14.16 -4.50 -16.07
CA THR A 88 -13.50 -3.18 -15.95
C THR A 88 -12.10 -3.26 -15.33
N PRO A 89 -11.02 -3.37 -16.15
CA PRO A 89 -9.63 -3.47 -15.66
C PRO A 89 -9.15 -2.27 -14.82
N ALA A 90 -9.78 -1.10 -14.99
CA ALA A 90 -9.46 0.11 -14.22
C ALA A 90 -9.86 0.04 -12.73
N LEU A 91 -10.75 -0.89 -12.36
CA LEU A 91 -11.32 -0.99 -11.02
C LEU A 91 -10.65 -2.10 -10.21
N VAL A 92 -9.32 -2.01 -10.08
CA VAL A 92 -8.51 -2.99 -9.34
C VAL A 92 -7.69 -2.27 -8.27
N PRO A 93 -7.67 -2.77 -7.02
CA PRO A 93 -6.80 -2.26 -5.98
C PRO A 93 -5.32 -2.31 -6.37
N LEU A 94 -4.58 -1.26 -6.04
CA LEU A 94 -3.15 -1.15 -6.37
C LEU A 94 -2.34 -0.58 -5.21
N ALA A 95 -1.11 -1.05 -5.10
CA ALA A 95 -0.12 -0.56 -4.14
C ALA A 95 1.13 -0.10 -4.89
N LYS A 96 1.44 1.20 -4.82
CA LYS A 96 2.60 1.80 -5.48
C LYS A 96 3.53 2.42 -4.46
N ARG A 97 4.83 2.27 -4.70
CA ARG A 97 5.87 2.79 -3.82
C ARG A 97 6.41 4.09 -4.42
N ASP A 98 6.60 5.09 -3.58
CA ASP A 98 7.39 6.26 -3.90
C ASP A 98 8.88 5.89 -3.90
N LEU A 99 9.59 6.21 -4.98
CA LEU A 99 11.00 5.87 -5.12
C LEU A 99 11.92 6.85 -4.38
N GLU A 100 11.43 8.03 -4.01
CA GLU A 100 12.22 9.07 -3.34
C GLU A 100 12.27 8.84 -1.82
N ASP A 101 11.14 8.57 -1.20
CA ASP A 101 11.03 8.48 0.27
C ASP A 101 10.55 7.12 0.80
N GLY A 102 10.22 6.17 -0.09
CA GLY A 102 9.86 4.80 0.28
C GLY A 102 8.46 4.64 0.87
N ARG A 103 7.62 5.69 0.89
CA ARG A 103 6.21 5.58 1.25
C ARG A 103 5.47 4.68 0.25
N VAL A 104 4.36 4.10 0.70
CA VAL A 104 3.50 3.28 -0.17
C VAL A 104 2.10 3.87 -0.22
N GLY A 105 1.65 4.19 -1.43
CA GLY A 105 0.27 4.53 -1.72
C GLY A 105 -0.57 3.28 -1.94
N ILE A 106 -1.68 3.18 -1.23
CA ILE A 106 -2.67 2.09 -1.35
C ILE A 106 -3.96 2.68 -1.91
N PHE A 107 -4.29 2.25 -3.12
CA PHE A 107 -5.55 2.52 -3.78
C PHE A 107 -6.47 1.32 -3.65
N VAL A 108 -7.68 1.55 -3.15
CA VAL A 108 -8.74 0.54 -3.06
C VAL A 108 -10.07 1.13 -3.48
N LEU A 109 -11.02 0.26 -3.82
CA LEU A 109 -12.39 0.62 -4.20
C LEU A 109 -13.35 -0.16 -3.32
N PRO A 110 -13.44 0.12 -2.00
CA PRO A 110 -14.21 -0.71 -1.10
C PRO A 110 -15.72 -0.48 -1.24
N GLN A 111 -16.53 -1.47 -0.87
CA GLN A 111 -17.99 -1.27 -0.75
C GLN A 111 -18.33 -0.46 0.51
N ASP A 112 -17.56 -0.68 1.58
CA ASP A 112 -17.61 0.09 2.82
C ASP A 112 -16.54 1.19 2.79
N GLN A 113 -16.97 2.45 2.69
CA GLN A 113 -16.09 3.62 2.55
C GLN A 113 -15.69 4.26 3.89
N ASP A 114 -15.77 3.52 5.00
CA ASP A 114 -15.26 3.97 6.29
C ASP A 114 -13.72 3.96 6.32
N ALA A 115 -13.13 5.16 6.32
CA ALA A 115 -11.68 5.34 6.32
C ALA A 115 -11.00 4.82 7.61
N GLU A 116 -11.64 4.97 8.76
CA GLU A 116 -11.10 4.48 10.04
C GLU A 116 -11.07 2.96 10.07
N LYS A 117 -12.15 2.34 9.56
CA LYS A 117 -12.21 0.89 9.40
C LYS A 117 -11.13 0.40 8.44
N ALA A 118 -10.93 1.07 7.31
CA ALA A 118 -9.90 0.72 6.34
C ALA A 118 -8.49 0.85 6.93
N ILE A 119 -8.20 1.94 7.67
CA ILE A 119 -6.95 2.12 8.41
C ILE A 119 -6.74 0.98 9.40
N GLY A 120 -7.78 0.60 10.14
CA GLY A 120 -7.76 -0.53 11.06
C GLY A 120 -7.44 -1.85 10.38
N VAL A 121 -8.03 -2.12 9.21
CA VAL A 121 -7.74 -3.33 8.43
C VAL A 121 -6.30 -3.32 7.93
N ILE A 122 -5.86 -2.25 7.26
CA ILE A 122 -4.49 -2.10 6.75
C ILE A 122 -3.47 -2.28 7.88
N GLY A 123 -3.71 -1.64 9.03
CA GLY A 123 -2.82 -1.72 10.19
C GLY A 123 -2.72 -3.11 10.79
N ASN A 124 -3.75 -3.94 10.64
CA ASN A 124 -3.78 -5.30 11.19
C ASN A 124 -3.18 -6.36 10.26
N VAL A 125 -2.81 -6.00 9.03
CA VAL A 125 -2.16 -6.92 8.09
C VAL A 125 -0.87 -7.46 8.71
N PRO A 126 -0.67 -8.79 8.74
CA PRO A 126 0.54 -9.39 9.27
C PRO A 126 1.75 -9.09 8.38
N THR A 127 2.92 -8.92 9.01
CA THR A 127 4.18 -8.80 8.27
C THR A 127 4.65 -10.18 7.82
N LEU A 128 4.92 -10.32 6.52
CA LEU A 128 5.46 -11.56 5.96
C LEU A 128 6.93 -11.73 6.35
N GLU A 129 7.32 -12.94 6.72
CA GLU A 129 8.72 -13.28 7.01
C GLU A 129 9.62 -12.98 5.81
N SER A 130 9.13 -13.23 4.59
CA SER A 130 9.83 -12.92 3.33
C SER A 130 10.01 -11.43 3.05
N ALA A 131 9.33 -10.56 3.79
CA ALA A 131 9.42 -9.11 3.70
C ALA A 131 10.30 -8.49 4.79
N VAL A 132 10.60 -9.23 5.86
CA VAL A 132 11.46 -8.74 6.93
C VAL A 132 12.91 -8.94 6.53
N HIS A 133 13.67 -7.85 6.42
CA HIS A 133 15.12 -7.90 6.29
C HIS A 133 15.73 -7.65 7.68
N MET A 134 16.36 -8.66 8.29
CA MET A 134 17.12 -8.46 9.52
C MET A 134 18.54 -8.00 9.19
N SER A 135 18.76 -6.69 9.32
CA SER A 135 20.05 -6.00 9.11
C SER A 135 21.18 -6.46 10.07
N SER A 136 20.88 -7.30 11.07
CA SER A 136 21.84 -7.77 12.09
C SER A 136 22.66 -9.00 11.70
N GLU A 137 22.39 -9.65 10.55
CA GLU A 137 23.10 -10.87 10.13
C GLU A 137 24.08 -10.66 8.97
N ALA A 138 24.46 -9.42 8.66
CA ALA A 138 25.62 -9.20 7.80
C ALA A 138 26.86 -9.77 8.54
N PRO A 139 27.57 -10.78 7.99
CA PRO A 139 28.79 -11.24 8.62
C PRO A 139 29.75 -10.05 8.65
N LYS A 140 30.16 -9.63 9.85
CA LYS A 140 31.25 -8.65 10.04
C LYS A 140 32.38 -9.06 9.11
N GLY A 141 32.64 -8.22 8.10
CA GLY A 141 33.67 -8.47 7.10
C GLY A 141 34.94 -8.91 7.80
N ARG A 142 35.49 -10.06 7.36
CA ARG A 142 36.83 -10.49 7.74
C ARG A 142 37.76 -9.30 7.53
N GLY A 143 38.25 -8.74 8.63
CA GLY A 143 39.31 -7.75 8.59
C GLY A 143 40.48 -8.38 7.87
N ASP A 144 40.78 -7.87 6.68
CA ASP A 144 41.97 -8.20 5.92
C ASP A 144 43.16 -7.67 6.72
N LYS A 145 43.79 -8.56 7.51
CA LYS A 145 45.04 -8.29 8.18
C LYS A 145 46.13 -8.33 7.10
N ARG A 146 46.54 -7.15 6.66
CA ARG A 146 47.85 -6.95 6.04
C ARG A 146 48.96 -7.14 7.06
#